data_AF-A0A6N8N9C0-F1
#
_entry.id   AF-A0A6N8N9C0-F1
#
_cell.length_a   1.000
_cell.length_b   1.000
_cell.length_c   1.000
_cell.angle_alpha   90.00
_cell.angle_beta   90.00
_cell.angle_gamma   90.00
#
_symmetry.space_group_name_H-M   'P 1'
#
loop_
_entity.id
_entity.type
_entity.pdbx_description
1 polymer ?
#
loop_
_entity_poly.entity_id
_entity_poly.type
_entity_poly.pdbx_seq_one_letter_code
_entity_poly.pdbx_strand_id
1 'polypeptide(L)'
;MELIFLGTSAGVPTRTRNVTAILLNLQHPTQSGLWLFDCGEGTQHQLLHTAFNPGKLDKIFISHLHGDHLFGLPGLLCSRSMSGIIQPLTIYGPQGIREFVETALRISGSWTDYPLEIVEIGAGEILDDGLRKVTAYPLEHPLECYGYRIEEHDKPGALNAQALKAAGVPPGPLFQELKTGKTITLEDGRQINGADYLAAPVPGKALAIFGDTGPCDAALDLAKGVDVMVHEATLDITMEAKANSRGHSSTRQAATLAREAGVGKLIITHVSSRYDDKGCQHLLRECRSIFPATELANDFTVFNV
;
A
#
# COMPACT_ATOMS: atom_id res chain seq x y z
N MET A 1 9.22 -3.67 -3.06
CA MET A 1 7.87 -3.24 -3.47
C MET A 1 7.97 -1.86 -4.09
N GLU A 2 7.11 -1.52 -5.04
CA GLU A 2 7.11 -0.18 -5.67
C GLU A 2 5.73 0.46 -5.58
N LEU A 3 5.67 1.75 -5.23
CA LEU A 3 4.47 2.57 -5.28
C LEU A 3 4.44 3.35 -6.58
N ILE A 4 3.28 3.41 -7.24
CA ILE A 4 3.03 4.21 -8.43
C ILE A 4 1.77 5.03 -8.19
N PHE A 5 1.92 6.34 -8.15
CA PHE A 5 0.80 7.25 -7.89
C PHE A 5 0.03 7.48 -9.19
N LEU A 6 -1.24 7.08 -9.25
CA LEU A 6 -2.10 7.32 -10.41
C LEU A 6 -2.83 8.66 -10.28
N GLY A 7 -3.07 9.12 -9.06
CA GLY A 7 -3.61 10.45 -8.79
C GLY A 7 -3.25 10.94 -7.39
N THR A 8 -3.08 12.26 -7.28
CA THR A 8 -2.47 12.92 -6.11
C THR A 8 -3.21 14.18 -5.64
N SER A 9 -4.36 14.48 -6.23
CA SER A 9 -5.18 15.67 -5.94
C SER A 9 -6.25 15.38 -4.88
N ALA A 10 -6.50 16.34 -3.99
CA ALA A 10 -7.56 16.25 -2.99
C ALA A 10 -8.93 16.69 -3.51
N GLY A 11 -9.96 15.88 -3.26
CA GLY A 11 -11.39 16.19 -3.45
C GLY A 11 -11.86 16.27 -4.91
N VAL A 12 -11.02 16.77 -5.82
CA VAL A 12 -11.41 17.12 -7.19
C VAL A 12 -10.20 17.01 -8.14
N PRO A 13 -10.37 16.55 -9.39
CA PRO A 13 -9.28 16.50 -10.35
C PRO A 13 -8.88 17.91 -10.81
N THR A 14 -7.63 18.04 -11.22
CA THR A 14 -7.06 19.25 -11.82
C THR A 14 -6.45 18.94 -13.18
N ARG A 15 -5.98 19.95 -13.90
CA ARG A 15 -5.26 19.73 -15.17
C ARG A 15 -3.95 18.97 -15.01
N THR A 16 -3.37 18.96 -13.80
CA THR A 16 -2.03 18.43 -13.54
C THR A 16 -2.03 17.21 -12.63
N ARG A 17 -3.10 16.98 -11.89
CA ARG A 17 -3.24 15.88 -10.92
C ARG A 17 -4.67 15.35 -10.93
N ASN A 18 -4.82 14.04 -11.09
CA ASN A 18 -6.09 13.34 -10.89
C ASN A 18 -6.36 13.11 -9.39
N VAL A 19 -7.59 12.73 -9.06
CA VAL A 19 -7.99 12.31 -7.70
C VAL A 19 -7.36 10.97 -7.30
N THR A 20 -7.39 10.67 -6.00
CA THR A 20 -6.59 9.62 -5.35
C THR A 20 -6.72 8.24 -5.98
N ALA A 21 -5.56 7.69 -6.33
CA ALA A 21 -5.35 6.27 -6.58
C ALA A 21 -3.85 5.96 -6.51
N ILE A 22 -3.48 4.92 -5.77
CA ILE A 22 -2.09 4.50 -5.56
C ILE A 22 -1.96 3.02 -5.90
N LEU A 23 -1.13 2.71 -6.89
CA LEU A 23 -0.85 1.34 -7.30
C LEU A 23 0.38 0.84 -6.54
N LEU A 24 0.29 -0.34 -5.94
CA LEU A 24 1.39 -1.04 -5.29
C LEU A 24 1.80 -2.23 -6.16
N ASN A 25 2.98 -2.14 -6.76
CA ASN A 25 3.58 -3.21 -7.54
C ASN A 25 4.37 -4.16 -6.62
N LEU A 26 3.83 -5.37 -6.49
CA LEU A 26 4.39 -6.43 -5.67
C LEU A 26 5.22 -7.36 -6.54
N GLN A 27 6.51 -7.07 -6.64
CA GLN A 27 7.46 -7.93 -7.33
C GLN A 27 7.83 -9.11 -6.41
N HIS A 28 7.45 -10.33 -6.79
CA HIS A 28 7.86 -11.56 -6.11
C HIS A 28 8.02 -12.70 -7.13
N PRO A 29 9.00 -13.62 -6.98
CA PRO A 29 9.23 -14.71 -7.94
C PRO A 29 8.01 -15.61 -8.18
N THR A 30 7.17 -15.83 -7.16
CA THR A 30 6.01 -16.74 -7.23
C THR A 30 4.66 -16.06 -7.04
N GLN A 31 4.64 -14.82 -6.53
CA GLN A 31 3.40 -14.08 -6.21
C GLN A 31 3.53 -12.63 -6.67
N SER A 32 3.77 -12.44 -7.98
CA SER A 32 3.78 -11.11 -8.58
C SER A 32 2.35 -10.62 -8.81
N GLY A 33 2.02 -9.44 -8.29
CA GLY A 33 0.68 -8.87 -8.36
C GLY A 33 0.70 -7.35 -8.30
N LEU A 34 -0.44 -6.75 -8.61
CA LEU A 34 -0.70 -5.33 -8.43
C LEU A 34 -1.84 -5.19 -7.42
N TRP A 35 -1.63 -4.34 -6.41
CA TRP A 35 -2.72 -3.89 -5.54
C TRP A 35 -3.02 -2.44 -5.82
N LEU A 36 -4.26 -2.03 -5.64
CA LEU A 36 -4.71 -0.65 -5.80
C LEU A 36 -5.26 -0.15 -4.46
N PHE A 37 -4.81 1.02 -4.04
CA PHE A 37 -5.30 1.73 -2.86
C PHE A 37 -6.04 2.98 -3.33
N ASP A 38 -7.34 3.02 -3.03
CA ASP A 38 -8.34 3.94 -3.57
C ASP A 38 -8.50 3.91 -5.09
N CYS A 39 -9.67 4.34 -5.55
CA CYS A 39 -10.05 4.29 -6.95
C CYS A 39 -10.95 5.48 -7.32
N GLY A 40 -10.42 6.69 -7.18
CA GLY A 40 -11.08 7.92 -7.61
C GLY A 40 -11.45 7.93 -9.09
N GLU A 41 -12.37 8.82 -9.47
CA GLU A 41 -12.77 9.00 -10.86
C GLU A 41 -11.54 9.18 -11.77
N GLY A 42 -11.55 8.54 -12.95
CA GLY A 42 -10.42 8.60 -13.87
C GLY A 42 -9.29 7.61 -13.60
N THR A 43 -9.30 6.85 -12.48
CA THR A 43 -8.23 5.88 -12.16
C THR A 43 -7.93 4.89 -13.28
N GLN A 44 -8.96 4.34 -13.94
CA GLN A 44 -8.75 3.44 -15.08
C GLN A 44 -8.08 4.13 -16.28
N HIS A 45 -8.34 5.44 -16.50
CA HIS A 45 -7.70 6.21 -17.56
C HIS A 45 -6.22 6.45 -17.23
N GLN A 46 -5.92 6.79 -15.97
CA GLN A 46 -4.55 6.93 -15.49
C GLN A 46 -3.79 5.60 -15.65
N LEU A 47 -4.40 4.47 -15.29
CA LEU A 47 -3.77 3.16 -15.45
C LEU A 47 -3.47 2.84 -16.93
N LEU A 48 -4.35 3.21 -17.86
CA LEU A 48 -4.16 3.03 -19.32
C LEU A 48 -2.97 3.84 -19.88
N HIS A 49 -2.52 4.88 -19.19
CA HIS A 49 -1.32 5.64 -19.55
C HIS A 49 -0.03 5.02 -19.03
N THR A 50 -0.11 3.90 -18.32
CA THR A 50 1.05 3.14 -17.83
C THR A 50 1.29 1.88 -18.64
N ALA A 51 2.47 1.28 -18.49
CA ALA A 51 2.78 -0.03 -19.08
C ALA A 51 2.34 -1.22 -18.20
N PHE A 52 1.65 -0.97 -17.08
CA PHE A 52 1.24 -2.04 -16.17
C PHE A 52 0.10 -2.85 -16.78
N ASN A 53 0.19 -4.17 -16.62
CA ASN A 53 -0.86 -5.07 -17.07
C ASN A 53 -2.04 -5.05 -16.07
N PRO A 54 -3.24 -4.56 -16.45
CA PRO A 54 -4.39 -4.54 -15.55
C PRO A 54 -4.81 -5.94 -15.09
N GLY A 55 -4.51 -7.00 -15.84
CA GLY A 55 -4.76 -8.39 -15.44
C GLY A 55 -3.95 -8.86 -14.24
N LYS A 56 -2.89 -8.13 -13.85
CA LYS A 56 -2.13 -8.38 -12.61
C LYS A 56 -2.76 -7.75 -11.37
N LEU A 57 -3.75 -6.86 -11.53
CA LEU A 57 -4.52 -6.31 -10.42
C LEU A 57 -5.47 -7.38 -9.88
N ASP A 58 -5.26 -7.76 -8.62
CA ASP A 58 -6.02 -8.81 -7.92
C ASP A 58 -6.64 -8.32 -6.59
N LYS A 59 -6.20 -7.19 -6.05
CA LYS A 59 -6.79 -6.58 -4.84
C LYS A 59 -6.96 -5.06 -4.96
N ILE A 60 -8.10 -4.56 -4.48
CA ILE A 60 -8.38 -3.13 -4.34
C ILE A 60 -8.73 -2.86 -2.87
N PHE A 61 -8.12 -1.85 -2.27
CA PHE A 61 -8.36 -1.41 -0.91
C PHE A 61 -8.91 0.02 -0.95
N ILE A 62 -10.09 0.25 -0.39
CA ILE A 62 -10.76 1.55 -0.35
C ILE A 62 -10.72 2.06 1.08
N SER A 63 -10.01 3.17 1.28
CA SER A 63 -9.86 3.81 2.59
C SER A 63 -11.20 4.28 3.15
N HIS A 64 -11.98 5.00 2.33
CA HIS A 64 -13.29 5.55 2.68
C HIS A 64 -14.14 5.84 1.44
N LEU A 65 -15.43 6.15 1.64
CA LEU A 65 -16.41 6.22 0.55
C LEU A 65 -16.66 7.63 -0.03
N HIS A 66 -15.73 8.58 0.15
CA HIS A 66 -15.81 9.83 -0.62
C HIS A 66 -15.59 9.59 -2.11
N GLY A 67 -16.21 10.42 -2.94
CA GLY A 67 -16.27 10.22 -4.38
C GLY A 67 -14.91 10.21 -5.07
N ASP A 68 -13.98 11.04 -4.61
CA ASP A 68 -12.63 11.15 -5.12
C ASP A 68 -11.71 9.96 -4.76
N HIS A 69 -12.19 9.02 -3.94
CA HIS A 69 -11.55 7.74 -3.64
C HIS A 69 -12.34 6.54 -4.19
N LEU A 70 -13.55 6.75 -4.71
CA LEU A 70 -14.52 5.67 -4.97
C LEU A 70 -15.08 5.64 -6.40
N PHE A 71 -15.35 6.79 -7.01
CA PHE A 71 -16.20 6.87 -8.21
C PHE A 71 -15.59 6.27 -9.49
N GLY A 72 -14.28 6.02 -9.52
CA GLY A 72 -13.65 5.30 -10.64
C GLY A 72 -13.89 3.80 -10.62
N LEU A 73 -14.29 3.24 -9.47
CA LEU A 73 -14.37 1.81 -9.23
C LEU A 73 -15.34 1.09 -10.19
N PRO A 74 -16.60 1.52 -10.39
CA PRO A 74 -17.53 0.78 -11.26
C PRO A 74 -17.03 0.70 -12.71
N GLY A 75 -16.49 1.81 -13.22
CA GLY A 75 -15.93 1.85 -14.56
C GLY A 75 -14.72 0.93 -14.74
N LEU A 76 -13.83 0.88 -13.74
CA LEU A 76 -12.68 -0.03 -13.74
C LEU A 76 -13.12 -1.50 -13.79
N LEU A 77 -14.14 -1.87 -13.00
CA LEU A 77 -14.65 -3.24 -12.95
C LEU A 77 -15.25 -3.69 -14.30
N CYS A 78 -16.02 -2.81 -14.94
CA CYS A 78 -16.59 -3.07 -16.26
C CYS A 78 -15.50 -3.18 -17.33
N SER A 79 -14.53 -2.25 -17.36
CA SER A 79 -13.40 -2.28 -18.30
C SER A 79 -12.56 -3.55 -18.16
N ARG A 80 -12.37 -4.03 -16.92
CA ARG A 80 -11.70 -5.30 -16.66
C ARG A 80 -12.46 -6.47 -17.30
N SER A 81 -13.78 -6.54 -17.14
CA SER A 81 -14.62 -7.60 -17.72
C SER A 81 -14.55 -7.58 -19.25
N MET A 82 -14.75 -6.39 -19.83
CA MET A 82 -14.73 -6.19 -21.29
C MET A 82 -13.37 -6.52 -21.92
N SER A 83 -12.28 -6.44 -21.15
CA SER A 83 -10.94 -6.79 -21.62
C SER A 83 -10.67 -8.31 -21.62
N GLY A 84 -11.66 -9.13 -21.24
CA GLY A 84 -11.51 -10.59 -21.16
C GLY A 84 -10.60 -11.04 -20.01
N ILE A 85 -10.41 -10.20 -19.00
CA ILE A 85 -9.60 -10.52 -17.83
C ILE A 85 -10.46 -11.38 -16.89
N ILE A 86 -10.05 -12.63 -16.69
CA ILE A 86 -10.80 -13.63 -15.91
C ILE A 86 -10.22 -13.86 -14.51
N GLN A 87 -9.05 -13.29 -14.21
CA GLN A 87 -8.39 -13.47 -12.91
C GLN A 87 -9.25 -12.84 -11.80
N PRO A 88 -9.42 -13.53 -10.66
CA PRO A 88 -10.26 -13.07 -9.55
C PRO A 88 -9.78 -11.71 -9.02
N LEU A 89 -10.73 -10.95 -8.49
CA LEU A 89 -10.49 -9.64 -7.89
C LEU A 89 -11.22 -9.55 -6.56
N THR A 90 -10.52 -9.13 -5.50
CA THR A 90 -11.14 -8.84 -4.20
C THR A 90 -11.08 -7.35 -3.89
N ILE A 91 -12.20 -6.77 -3.47
CA ILE A 91 -12.30 -5.39 -3.01
C ILE A 91 -12.47 -5.41 -1.49
N TYR A 92 -11.64 -4.65 -0.78
CA TYR A 92 -11.72 -4.42 0.66
C TYR A 92 -12.08 -2.96 0.91
N GLY A 93 -13.07 -2.67 1.75
CA GLY A 93 -13.45 -1.30 2.07
C GLY A 93 -14.44 -1.22 3.22
N PRO A 94 -14.74 -0.03 3.76
CA PRO A 94 -15.71 0.14 4.85
C PRO A 94 -17.14 -0.21 4.42
N GLN A 95 -18.05 -0.26 5.40
CA GLN A 95 -19.46 -0.57 5.16
C GLN A 95 -20.06 0.38 4.10
N GLY A 96 -20.79 -0.20 3.14
CA GLY A 96 -21.40 0.52 2.01
C GLY A 96 -20.66 0.31 0.68
N ILE A 97 -19.40 -0.16 0.70
CA ILE A 97 -18.65 -0.47 -0.54
C ILE A 97 -19.37 -1.52 -1.39
N ARG A 98 -19.98 -2.52 -0.75
CA ARG A 98 -20.76 -3.57 -1.42
C ARG A 98 -21.99 -3.00 -2.09
N GLU A 99 -22.79 -2.25 -1.34
CA GLU A 99 -24.02 -1.64 -1.85
C GLU A 99 -23.73 -0.70 -3.03
N PHE A 100 -22.66 0.10 -2.94
CA PHE A 100 -22.24 1.00 -4.00
C PHE A 100 -21.91 0.24 -5.30
N VAL A 101 -21.05 -0.78 -5.22
CA VAL A 101 -20.63 -1.57 -6.38
C VAL A 101 -21.81 -2.33 -6.97
N GLU A 102 -22.56 -3.07 -6.15
CA GLU A 102 -23.69 -3.88 -6.61
C GLU A 102 -24.80 -3.00 -7.23
N THR A 103 -25.08 -1.83 -6.65
CA THR A 103 -26.06 -0.89 -7.19
C THR A 103 -25.61 -0.28 -8.50
N ALA A 104 -24.34 0.14 -8.61
CA ALA A 104 -23.80 0.70 -9.83
C ALA A 104 -23.89 -0.31 -10.98
N LEU A 105 -23.42 -1.55 -10.77
CA LEU A 105 -23.47 -2.62 -11.78
C LEU A 105 -24.91 -2.99 -12.15
N ARG A 106 -25.81 -3.11 -11.17
CA ARG A 106 -27.21 -3.46 -11.41
C ARG A 106 -27.92 -2.39 -12.26
N ILE A 107 -27.77 -1.11 -11.93
CA ILE A 107 -28.45 -0.02 -12.65
C ILE A 107 -27.88 0.13 -14.06
N SER A 108 -26.57 -0.05 -14.26
CA SER A 108 -25.93 0.03 -15.57
C SER A 108 -26.12 -1.22 -16.44
N GLY A 109 -26.77 -2.28 -15.93
CA GLY A 109 -26.92 -3.56 -16.63
C GLY A 109 -25.57 -4.25 -16.88
N SER A 110 -24.63 -4.12 -15.94
CA SER A 110 -23.27 -4.63 -16.03
C SER A 110 -23.05 -5.87 -15.18
N TRP A 111 -22.00 -6.63 -15.50
CA TRP A 111 -21.59 -7.85 -14.80
C TRP A 111 -20.06 -8.00 -14.87
N THR A 112 -19.53 -9.01 -14.20
CA THR A 112 -18.12 -9.41 -14.30
C THR A 112 -18.02 -10.85 -14.81
N ASP A 113 -17.18 -11.06 -15.83
CA ASP A 113 -16.81 -12.39 -16.35
C ASP A 113 -15.62 -13.01 -15.57
N TYR A 114 -15.30 -12.43 -14.43
CA TYR A 114 -14.33 -12.90 -13.44
C TYR A 114 -14.98 -12.98 -12.05
N PRO A 115 -14.46 -13.82 -11.14
CA PRO A 115 -14.91 -13.83 -9.75
C PRO A 115 -14.60 -12.51 -9.07
N LEU A 116 -15.65 -11.81 -8.61
CA LEU A 116 -15.55 -10.59 -7.83
C LEU A 116 -15.97 -10.87 -6.39
N GLU A 117 -15.07 -10.62 -5.46
CA GLU A 117 -15.33 -10.67 -4.02
C GLU A 117 -15.30 -9.27 -3.44
N ILE A 118 -16.27 -8.94 -2.58
CA ILE A 118 -16.33 -7.66 -1.87
C ILE A 118 -16.38 -7.94 -0.37
N VAL A 119 -15.40 -7.43 0.35
CA VAL A 119 -15.20 -7.61 1.79
C VAL A 119 -15.38 -6.26 2.46
N GLU A 120 -16.46 -6.13 3.24
CA GLU A 120 -16.63 -5.02 4.17
C GLU A 120 -15.74 -5.25 5.39
N ILE A 121 -14.81 -4.35 5.64
CA ILE A 121 -13.78 -4.49 6.66
C ILE A 121 -14.07 -3.62 7.89
N GLY A 122 -13.41 -3.97 8.99
CA GLY A 122 -13.24 -3.11 10.16
C GLY A 122 -11.77 -2.91 10.50
N ALA A 123 -11.49 -2.30 11.64
CA ALA A 123 -10.14 -2.24 12.20
C ALA A 123 -9.56 -3.65 12.47
N GLY A 124 -8.27 -3.84 12.24
CA GLY A 124 -7.56 -5.09 12.49
C GLY A 124 -6.95 -5.72 11.24
N GLU A 125 -6.51 -6.97 11.36
CA GLU A 125 -5.93 -7.72 10.25
C GLU A 125 -6.99 -8.00 9.17
N ILE A 126 -6.66 -7.68 7.92
CA ILE A 126 -7.53 -7.83 6.75
C ILE A 126 -7.19 -9.10 5.97
N LEU A 127 -5.89 -9.38 5.80
CA LEU A 127 -5.40 -10.59 5.17
C LEU A 127 -3.95 -10.89 5.57
N ASP A 128 -3.59 -12.16 5.46
CA ASP A 128 -2.22 -12.67 5.43
C ASP A 128 -2.11 -13.66 4.26
N ASP A 129 -1.26 -13.37 3.27
CA ASP A 129 -1.06 -14.23 2.09
C ASP A 129 0.14 -15.20 2.25
N GLY A 130 0.72 -15.27 3.45
CA GLY A 130 1.90 -16.06 3.79
C GLY A 130 3.23 -15.40 3.40
N LEU A 131 3.20 -14.31 2.65
CA LEU A 131 4.37 -13.46 2.36
C LEU A 131 4.24 -12.09 3.03
N ARG A 132 3.02 -11.58 3.14
CA ARG A 132 2.70 -10.26 3.67
C ARG A 132 1.37 -10.30 4.40
N LYS A 133 1.26 -9.44 5.41
CA LYS A 133 0.01 -9.14 6.10
C LYS A 133 -0.43 -7.71 5.85
N VAL A 134 -1.74 -7.48 5.82
CA VAL A 134 -2.37 -6.15 5.74
C VAL A 134 -3.24 -5.93 6.97
N THR A 135 -3.06 -4.80 7.64
CA THR A 135 -3.84 -4.40 8.82
C THR A 135 -4.46 -3.03 8.58
N ALA A 136 -5.78 -2.90 8.80
CA ALA A 136 -6.51 -1.65 8.74
C ALA A 136 -6.53 -0.96 10.11
N TYR A 137 -6.27 0.34 10.13
CA TYR A 137 -6.34 1.19 11.32
C TYR A 137 -7.37 2.30 11.09
N PRO A 138 -8.28 2.54 12.05
CA PRO A 138 -9.30 3.59 11.92
C PRO A 138 -8.65 4.97 12.00
N LEU A 139 -9.13 5.90 11.17
CA LEU A 139 -8.60 7.25 11.05
C LEU A 139 -9.67 8.32 11.39
N GLU A 140 -9.23 9.55 11.70
CA GLU A 140 -10.13 10.66 12.00
C GLU A 140 -10.55 11.37 10.72
N HIS A 141 -11.75 11.07 10.23
CA HIS A 141 -12.31 11.62 9.00
C HIS A 141 -13.85 11.70 9.06
N PRO A 142 -14.55 12.54 8.26
CA PRO A 142 -16.02 12.66 8.32
C PRO A 142 -16.80 11.38 7.97
N LEU A 143 -16.16 10.42 7.30
CA LEU A 143 -16.68 9.07 7.08
C LEU A 143 -15.80 8.06 7.82
N GLU A 144 -16.32 6.85 8.00
CA GLU A 144 -15.50 5.69 8.33
C GLU A 144 -14.33 5.59 7.33
N CYS A 145 -13.11 5.69 7.85
CA CYS A 145 -11.89 5.74 7.07
C CYS A 145 -10.81 4.87 7.69
N TYR A 146 -10.10 4.13 6.84
CA TYR A 146 -9.00 3.27 7.24
C TYR A 146 -7.70 3.67 6.55
N GLY A 147 -6.62 3.63 7.33
CA GLY A 147 -5.27 3.50 6.79
C GLY A 147 -4.87 2.02 6.76
N TYR A 148 -4.00 1.66 5.82
CA TYR A 148 -3.50 0.30 5.64
C TYR A 148 -2.02 0.19 5.94
N ARG A 149 -1.67 -0.70 6.85
CA ARG A 149 -0.28 -1.12 7.12
C ARG A 149 -0.03 -2.44 6.40
N ILE A 150 0.97 -2.48 5.54
CA ILE A 150 1.40 -3.64 4.76
C ILE A 150 2.79 -4.04 5.23
N GLU A 151 2.93 -5.27 5.72
CA GLU A 151 4.20 -5.78 6.26
C GLU A 151 4.54 -7.09 5.57
N GLU A 152 5.72 -7.16 4.93
CA GLU A 152 6.29 -8.45 4.54
C GLU A 152 6.69 -9.23 5.78
N HIS A 153 6.51 -10.54 5.76
CA HIS A 153 7.09 -11.41 6.77
C HIS A 153 8.62 -11.43 6.63
N ASP A 154 9.29 -11.63 7.76
CA ASP A 154 10.73 -11.78 7.81
C ASP A 154 11.18 -12.95 6.94
N LYS A 155 12.26 -12.74 6.17
CA LYS A 155 12.83 -13.78 5.33
C LYS A 155 13.87 -14.54 6.14
N PRO A 156 13.87 -15.88 6.07
CA PRO A 156 14.92 -16.66 6.70
C PRO A 156 16.28 -16.23 6.15
N GLY A 157 17.29 -16.19 7.03
CA GLY A 157 18.64 -15.82 6.64
C GLY A 157 19.18 -16.68 5.49
N ALA A 158 20.12 -16.13 4.75
CA ALA A 158 20.78 -16.89 3.69
C ALA A 158 21.52 -18.09 4.30
N LEU A 159 21.36 -19.26 3.68
CA LEU A 159 22.10 -20.45 4.06
C LEU A 159 23.58 -20.30 3.67
N ASN A 160 24.48 -20.55 4.61
CA ASN A 160 25.91 -20.55 4.35
C ASN A 160 26.31 -21.85 3.65
N ALA A 161 26.09 -21.88 2.33
CA ALA A 161 26.36 -23.03 1.49
C ALA A 161 27.85 -23.45 1.51
N GLN A 162 28.78 -22.52 1.71
CA GLN A 162 30.20 -22.84 1.81
C GLN A 162 30.52 -23.58 3.11
N ALA A 163 29.99 -23.10 4.25
CA ALA A 163 30.17 -23.76 5.54
C ALA A 163 29.52 -25.15 5.56
N LEU A 164 28.35 -25.33 4.95
CA LEU A 164 27.71 -26.65 4.82
C LEU A 164 28.51 -27.63 3.96
N LYS A 165 29.06 -27.17 2.84
CA LYS A 165 29.96 -27.98 2.01
C LYS A 165 31.22 -28.37 2.79
N ALA A 166 31.79 -27.43 3.57
CA ALA A 166 32.93 -27.71 4.44
C ALA A 166 32.59 -28.70 5.56
N ALA A 167 31.35 -28.70 6.05
CA ALA A 167 30.84 -29.67 7.01
C ALA A 167 30.53 -31.05 6.38
N GLY A 168 30.67 -31.19 5.06
CA GLY A 168 30.43 -32.44 4.33
C GLY A 168 28.99 -32.66 3.89
N VAL A 169 28.13 -31.63 3.94
CA VAL A 169 26.75 -31.74 3.46
C VAL A 169 26.74 -31.61 1.92
N PRO A 170 26.25 -32.61 1.18
CA PRO A 170 26.17 -32.53 -0.27
C PRO A 170 25.09 -31.52 -0.70
N PRO A 171 25.32 -30.75 -1.78
CA PRO A 171 24.30 -29.87 -2.32
C PRO A 171 23.10 -30.70 -2.82
N GLY A 172 21.88 -30.30 -2.45
CA GLY A 172 20.69 -31.05 -2.81
C GLY A 172 19.50 -30.78 -1.88
N PRO A 173 18.53 -31.71 -1.78
CA PRO A 173 17.32 -31.55 -0.97
C PRO A 173 17.60 -31.20 0.50
N LEU A 174 18.67 -31.75 1.07
CA LEU A 174 19.09 -31.50 2.46
C LEU A 174 19.37 -30.01 2.73
N PHE A 175 19.81 -29.23 1.72
CA PHE A 175 20.01 -27.79 1.88
C PHE A 175 18.69 -27.05 2.08
N GLN A 176 17.59 -27.50 1.46
CA GLN A 176 16.28 -26.88 1.68
C GLN A 176 15.77 -27.16 3.08
N GLU A 177 15.96 -28.39 3.58
CA GLU A 177 15.58 -28.75 4.95
C GLU A 177 16.39 -27.93 5.98
N LEU A 178 17.70 -27.84 5.80
CA LEU A 178 18.57 -27.01 6.63
C LEU A 178 18.22 -25.51 6.54
N LYS A 179 17.82 -25.03 5.36
CA LYS A 179 17.36 -23.64 5.17
C LYS A 179 16.09 -23.32 5.96
N THR A 180 15.24 -24.32 6.21
CA THR A 180 14.08 -24.19 7.10
C THR A 180 14.43 -24.34 8.58
N GLY A 181 15.72 -24.40 8.94
CA GLY A 181 16.19 -24.53 10.32
C GLY A 181 16.08 -25.94 10.90
N LYS A 182 15.77 -26.96 10.07
CA LYS A 182 15.70 -28.35 10.54
C LYS A 182 17.08 -28.88 10.89
N THR A 183 17.10 -29.85 11.81
CA THR A 183 18.27 -30.70 12.03
C THR A 183 18.17 -31.95 11.15
N ILE A 184 19.22 -32.22 10.37
CA ILE A 184 19.32 -33.43 9.55
C ILE A 184 20.39 -34.37 10.10
N THR A 185 20.29 -35.65 9.76
CA THR A 185 21.34 -36.64 10.03
C THR A 185 22.01 -37.01 8.71
N LEU A 186 23.33 -36.91 8.64
CA LEU A 186 24.14 -37.33 7.49
C LEU A 186 24.33 -38.86 7.49
N GLU A 187 24.78 -39.41 6.36
CA GLU A 187 25.05 -40.85 6.21
C GLU A 187 26.12 -41.36 7.19
N ASP A 188 27.04 -40.48 7.62
CA ASP A 188 28.07 -40.79 8.62
C ASP A 188 27.57 -40.68 10.08
N GLY A 189 26.26 -40.45 10.27
CA GLY A 189 25.61 -40.36 11.58
C GLY A 189 25.72 -39.00 12.27
N ARG A 190 26.46 -38.03 11.71
CA ARG A 190 26.53 -36.67 12.28
C ARG A 190 25.19 -35.95 12.12
N GLN A 191 24.78 -35.23 13.17
CA GLN A 191 23.65 -34.32 13.12
C GLN A 191 24.10 -32.91 12.77
N ILE A 192 23.44 -32.30 11.79
CA ILE A 192 23.70 -30.93 11.36
C ILE A 192 22.43 -30.11 11.61
N ASN A 193 22.50 -29.16 12.54
CA ASN A 193 21.42 -28.22 12.79
C ASN A 193 21.48 -27.04 11.83
N GLY A 194 20.47 -26.87 10.97
CA GLY A 194 20.43 -25.80 9.98
C GLY A 194 20.53 -24.39 10.58
N ALA A 195 20.04 -24.20 11.81
CA ALA A 195 20.12 -22.92 12.51
C ALA A 195 21.56 -22.40 12.68
N ASP A 196 22.55 -23.29 12.81
CA ASP A 196 23.96 -22.93 12.99
C ASP A 196 24.60 -22.43 11.67
N TYR A 197 23.92 -22.62 10.54
CA TYR A 197 24.41 -22.30 9.19
C TYR A 197 23.57 -21.23 8.50
N LEU A 198 22.62 -20.62 9.20
CA LEU A 198 21.83 -19.52 8.70
C LEU A 198 22.44 -18.18 9.13
N ALA A 199 22.48 -17.23 8.20
CA ALA A 199 22.69 -15.84 8.57
C ALA A 199 21.52 -15.33 9.42
N ALA A 200 21.65 -14.13 9.99
CA ALA A 200 20.53 -13.46 10.65
C ALA A 200 19.33 -13.34 9.69
N PRO A 201 18.08 -13.49 10.18
CA PRO A 201 16.88 -13.20 9.39
C PRO A 201 16.95 -11.80 8.79
N VAL A 202 16.40 -11.65 7.59
CA VAL A 202 16.28 -10.35 6.94
C VAL A 202 14.89 -9.81 7.26
N PRO A 203 14.78 -8.69 8.00
CA PRO A 203 13.49 -8.10 8.33
C PRO A 203 12.68 -7.81 7.08
N GLY A 204 11.38 -8.09 7.15
CA GLY A 204 10.43 -7.72 6.12
C GLY A 204 10.33 -6.21 5.97
N LYS A 205 9.91 -5.77 4.78
CA LYS A 205 9.62 -4.36 4.50
C LYS A 205 8.25 -3.98 5.03
N ALA A 206 8.14 -2.79 5.62
CA ALA A 206 6.90 -2.25 6.16
C ALA A 206 6.50 -0.95 5.44
N LEU A 207 5.24 -0.86 5.06
CA LEU A 207 4.65 0.26 4.34
C LEU A 207 3.35 0.68 5.04
N ALA A 208 3.15 1.98 5.19
CA ALA A 208 1.88 2.53 5.64
C ALA A 208 1.28 3.44 4.56
N ILE A 209 0.07 3.12 4.11
CA ILE A 209 -0.72 3.97 3.21
C ILE A 209 -1.91 4.48 4.00
N PHE A 210 -1.89 5.76 4.36
CA PHE A 210 -3.00 6.39 5.04
C PHE A 210 -4.14 6.70 4.06
N GLY A 211 -5.38 6.63 4.54
CA GLY A 211 -6.49 7.36 3.96
C GLY A 211 -6.47 8.83 4.41
N ASP A 212 -7.51 9.57 4.05
CA ASP A 212 -7.68 10.95 4.49
C ASP A 212 -7.86 11.02 6.00
N THR A 213 -7.14 11.93 6.66
CA THR A 213 -7.20 12.02 8.11
C THR A 213 -6.70 13.34 8.70
N GLY A 214 -7.37 13.80 9.75
CA GLY A 214 -6.80 14.71 10.73
C GLY A 214 -5.93 13.96 11.76
N PRO A 215 -5.29 14.66 12.71
CA PRO A 215 -4.53 14.00 13.77
C PRO A 215 -5.41 13.05 14.59
N CYS A 216 -4.96 11.81 14.77
CA CYS A 216 -5.65 10.79 15.57
C CYS A 216 -4.66 9.84 16.26
N ASP A 217 -5.11 9.15 17.31
CA ASP A 217 -4.24 8.28 18.11
C ASP A 217 -3.70 7.08 17.31
N ALA A 218 -4.55 6.45 16.49
CA ALA A 218 -4.19 5.29 15.69
C ALA A 218 -3.16 5.59 14.59
N ALA A 219 -2.98 6.86 14.22
CA ALA A 219 -2.03 7.28 13.20
C ALA A 219 -0.58 6.91 13.58
N LEU A 220 -0.23 7.01 14.86
CA LEU A 220 1.12 6.67 15.33
C LEU A 220 1.39 5.17 15.19
N ASP A 221 0.44 4.31 15.58
CA ASP A 221 0.59 2.86 15.50
C ASP A 221 0.66 2.36 14.05
N LEU A 222 -0.15 2.95 13.17
CA LEU A 222 -0.10 2.64 11.74
C LEU A 222 1.28 3.01 11.14
N ALA A 223 1.82 4.19 11.49
CA ALA A 223 3.11 4.65 10.96
C ALA A 223 4.34 4.04 11.65
N LYS A 224 4.22 3.49 12.85
CA LYS A 224 5.36 3.16 13.70
C LYS A 224 6.40 2.27 13.00
N GLY A 225 7.58 2.86 12.78
CA GLY A 225 8.79 2.19 12.27
C GLY A 225 8.71 1.71 10.81
N VAL A 226 7.73 2.17 10.02
CA VAL A 226 7.62 1.71 8.62
C VAL A 226 8.75 2.27 7.75
N ASP A 227 9.16 1.52 6.71
CA ASP A 227 10.15 1.99 5.74
C ASP A 227 9.63 3.20 4.95
N VAL A 228 8.36 3.15 4.53
CA VAL A 228 7.70 4.22 3.77
C VAL A 228 6.32 4.50 4.35
N MET A 229 6.04 5.77 4.57
CA MET A 229 4.74 6.30 5.00
C MET A 229 4.19 7.20 3.90
N VAL A 230 3.02 6.86 3.36
CA VAL A 230 2.25 7.71 2.45
C VAL A 230 1.15 8.38 3.27
N HIS A 231 1.15 9.71 3.32
CA HIS A 231 0.20 10.49 4.12
C HIS A 231 -0.30 11.70 3.35
N GLU A 232 -1.56 12.09 3.58
CA GLU A 232 -2.06 13.35 3.02
C GLU A 232 -1.32 14.56 3.61
N ALA A 233 -1.19 15.61 2.80
CA ALA A 233 -0.77 16.93 3.24
C ALA A 233 -1.65 17.98 2.54
N THR A 234 -2.95 17.90 2.80
CA THR A 234 -3.97 18.62 2.03
C THR A 234 -3.75 20.14 2.05
N LEU A 235 -3.30 20.69 3.17
CA LEU A 235 -3.13 22.14 3.35
C LEU A 235 -1.80 22.51 4.03
N ASP A 236 -1.36 23.76 3.83
CA ASP A 236 -0.20 24.34 4.50
C ASP A 236 -0.46 24.61 6.00
N ILE A 237 0.59 25.02 6.71
CA ILE A 237 0.55 25.31 8.16
C ILE A 237 -0.48 26.38 8.51
N THR A 238 -0.63 27.42 7.68
CA THR A 238 -1.54 28.55 7.96
C THR A 238 -3.01 28.14 7.91
N MET A 239 -3.29 27.02 7.23
CA MET A 239 -4.62 26.48 6.99
C MET A 239 -4.90 25.23 7.83
N GLU A 240 -4.04 24.90 8.79
CA GLU A 240 -4.12 23.69 9.61
C GLU A 240 -5.47 23.52 10.31
N ALA A 241 -6.00 24.58 10.94
CA ALA A 241 -7.31 24.50 11.60
C ALA A 241 -8.44 24.15 10.61
N LYS A 242 -8.35 24.63 9.36
CA LYS A 242 -9.31 24.29 8.30
C LYS A 242 -9.15 22.84 7.85
N ALA A 243 -7.91 22.35 7.74
CA ALA A 243 -7.63 20.95 7.44
C ALA A 243 -8.28 20.06 8.51
N ASN A 244 -7.93 20.30 9.77
CA ASN A 244 -8.41 19.49 10.90
C ASN A 244 -9.94 19.48 10.99
N SER A 245 -10.60 20.62 10.78
CA SER A 245 -12.08 20.69 10.82
C SER A 245 -12.81 19.84 9.78
N ARG A 246 -12.08 19.30 8.80
CA ARG A 246 -12.58 18.45 7.71
C ARG A 246 -11.99 17.05 7.76
N GLY A 247 -11.29 16.70 8.84
CA GLY A 247 -10.58 15.42 8.93
C GLY A 247 -9.42 15.32 7.96
N HIS A 248 -8.66 16.41 7.79
CA HIS A 248 -7.43 16.47 7.00
C HIS A 248 -6.26 16.97 7.82
N SER A 249 -5.06 16.75 7.31
CA SER A 249 -3.79 17.13 7.93
C SER A 249 -3.10 18.26 7.17
N SER A 250 -2.39 19.09 7.94
CA SER A 250 -1.40 20.02 7.41
C SER A 250 -0.05 19.35 7.14
N THR A 251 0.77 20.02 6.36
CA THR A 251 2.20 19.70 6.13
C THR A 251 2.97 19.45 7.43
N ARG A 252 2.80 20.33 8.43
CA ARG A 252 3.48 20.20 9.73
C ARG A 252 3.05 18.96 10.49
N GLN A 253 1.76 18.62 10.48
CA GLN A 253 1.24 17.45 11.19
C GLN A 253 1.74 16.15 10.56
N ALA A 254 1.66 16.02 9.23
CA ALA A 254 2.17 14.83 8.53
C ALA A 254 3.68 14.62 8.77
N ALA A 255 4.48 15.68 8.66
CA ALA A 255 5.92 15.60 8.90
C ALA A 255 6.30 15.34 10.38
N THR A 256 5.51 15.88 11.31
CA THR A 256 5.71 15.64 12.75
C THR A 256 5.41 14.19 13.10
N LEU A 257 4.30 13.64 12.58
CA LEU A 257 3.95 12.23 12.74
C LEU A 257 5.03 11.30 12.17
N ALA A 258 5.54 11.58 10.97
CA ALA A 258 6.62 10.80 10.36
C ALA A 258 7.87 10.75 11.25
N ARG A 259 8.25 11.90 11.84
CA ARG A 259 9.38 11.99 12.77
C ARG A 259 9.12 11.19 14.06
N GLU A 260 7.93 11.33 14.64
CA GLU A 260 7.56 10.69 15.91
C GLU A 260 7.41 9.17 15.77
N ALA A 261 6.87 8.71 14.64
CA ALA A 261 6.75 7.31 14.30
C ALA A 261 8.09 6.66 13.91
N GLY A 262 9.13 7.46 13.65
CA GLY A 262 10.46 6.96 13.27
C GLY A 262 10.48 6.26 11.91
N VAL A 263 9.75 6.80 10.93
CA VAL A 263 9.65 6.19 9.59
C VAL A 263 10.91 6.42 8.75
N GLY A 264 11.15 5.57 7.75
CA GLY A 264 12.28 5.73 6.83
C GLY A 264 12.10 6.88 5.85
N LYS A 265 10.90 7.01 5.26
CA LYS A 265 10.55 8.06 4.29
C LYS A 265 9.08 8.46 4.41
N LEU A 266 8.80 9.75 4.28
CA LEU A 266 7.45 10.30 4.13
C LEU A 266 7.19 10.68 2.67
N ILE A 267 6.09 10.21 2.11
CA ILE A 267 5.57 10.65 0.82
C ILE A 267 4.27 11.40 1.07
N ILE A 268 4.23 12.68 0.72
CA ILE A 268 3.03 13.50 0.83
C ILE A 268 2.23 13.48 -0.48
N THR A 269 0.90 13.34 -0.36
CA THR A 269 -0.06 13.31 -1.46
C THR A 269 -1.35 14.03 -1.06
N HIS A 270 -2.42 13.86 -1.85
CA HIS A 270 -3.74 14.41 -1.58
C HIS A 270 -3.66 15.92 -1.36
N VAL A 271 -2.99 16.62 -2.29
CA VAL A 271 -2.75 18.07 -2.15
C VAL A 271 -3.97 18.83 -2.65
N SER A 272 -4.36 19.90 -1.93
CA SER A 272 -5.48 20.73 -2.36
C SER A 272 -5.21 21.36 -3.73
N SER A 273 -6.22 21.32 -4.60
CA SER A 273 -6.24 21.97 -5.92
C SER A 273 -5.98 23.48 -5.90
N ARG A 274 -5.95 24.10 -4.72
CA ARG A 274 -5.61 25.52 -4.52
C ARG A 274 -4.14 25.85 -4.74
N TYR A 275 -3.25 24.86 -4.62
CA TYR A 275 -1.81 25.07 -4.77
C TYR A 275 -1.38 24.76 -6.20
N ASP A 276 -0.75 25.74 -6.83
CA ASP A 276 -0.02 25.51 -8.08
C ASP A 276 1.29 24.74 -7.80
N ASP A 277 2.11 24.53 -8.84
CA ASP A 277 3.38 23.81 -8.69
C ASP A 277 4.30 24.45 -7.64
N LYS A 278 4.37 25.79 -7.59
CA LYS A 278 5.20 26.51 -6.60
C LYS A 278 4.64 26.36 -5.19
N GLY A 279 3.32 26.39 -5.05
CA GLY A 279 2.60 26.10 -3.82
C GLY A 279 2.87 24.68 -3.34
N CYS A 280 2.82 23.68 -4.21
CA CYS A 280 3.17 22.30 -3.87
C CYS A 280 4.64 22.17 -3.41
N GLN A 281 5.57 22.88 -4.06
CA GLN A 281 6.97 22.94 -3.59
C GLN A 281 7.11 23.68 -2.26
N HIS A 282 6.21 24.61 -1.93
CA HIS A 282 6.16 25.21 -0.60
C HIS A 282 5.71 24.20 0.45
N LEU A 283 4.67 23.41 0.19
CA LEU A 283 4.24 22.33 1.09
C LEU A 283 5.38 21.36 1.38
N LEU A 284 6.12 20.96 0.33
CA LEU A 284 7.27 20.07 0.47
C LEU A 284 8.38 20.68 1.35
N ARG A 285 8.65 21.98 1.22
CA ARG A 285 9.63 22.69 2.08
C ARG A 285 9.20 22.70 3.54
N GLU A 286 7.91 22.92 3.82
CA GLU A 286 7.39 22.88 5.18
C GLU A 286 7.62 21.51 5.82
N CYS A 287 7.24 20.42 5.11
CA CYS A 287 7.48 19.07 5.62
C CYS A 287 8.97 18.79 5.83
N ARG A 288 9.83 19.12 4.84
CA ARG A 288 11.29 18.87 4.92
C ARG A 288 11.99 19.63 6.04
N SER A 289 11.43 20.75 6.50
CA SER A 289 11.97 21.49 7.64
C SER A 289 11.81 20.74 8.97
N ILE A 290 10.87 19.80 9.04
CA ILE A 290 10.57 18.97 10.23
C ILE A 290 11.10 17.55 10.05
N PHE A 291 10.94 16.99 8.86
CA PHE A 291 11.38 15.65 8.49
C PHE A 291 12.05 15.68 7.10
N PRO A 292 13.40 15.76 7.03
CA PRO A 292 14.10 15.97 5.75
C PRO A 292 13.85 14.89 4.69
N ALA A 293 13.56 13.66 5.11
CA ALA A 293 13.26 12.53 4.23
C ALA A 293 11.79 12.55 3.73
N THR A 294 11.28 13.72 3.35
CA THR A 294 9.97 13.88 2.70
C THR A 294 10.11 14.05 1.20
N GLU A 295 9.23 13.39 0.44
CA GLU A 295 9.05 13.55 -1.00
C GLU A 295 7.58 13.86 -1.32
N LEU A 296 7.36 14.61 -2.41
CA LEU A 296 6.01 14.96 -2.90
C LEU A 296 5.64 14.01 -4.03
N ALA A 297 4.52 13.31 -3.89
CA ALA A 297 3.97 12.51 -4.97
C ALA A 297 3.45 13.39 -6.10
N ASN A 298 3.65 12.94 -7.34
CA ASN A 298 2.93 13.43 -8.52
C ASN A 298 2.35 12.23 -9.25
N ASP A 299 1.33 12.48 -10.07
CA ASP A 299 0.81 11.48 -10.98
C ASP A 299 1.97 10.86 -11.78
N PHE A 300 1.94 9.52 -11.87
CA PHE A 300 2.93 8.62 -12.45
C PHE A 300 4.29 8.57 -11.76
N THR A 301 4.48 9.23 -10.62
CA THR A 301 5.73 9.11 -9.84
C THR A 301 5.83 7.72 -9.23
N VAL A 302 7.03 7.14 -9.27
CA VAL A 302 7.34 5.82 -8.72
C VAL A 302 8.27 5.96 -7.51
N PHE A 303 7.99 5.20 -6.45
CA PHE A 303 8.84 5.11 -5.26
C PHE A 303 9.14 3.67 -4.89
N ASN A 304 10.38 3.41 -4.47
CA ASN A 304 10.76 2.13 -3.86
C ASN A 304 10.45 2.14 -2.37
N VAL A 305 9.97 0.99 -1.87
CA VAL A 305 9.81 0.66 -0.45
C VAL A 305 10.95 -0.25 0.01
#